data_AF-A0A2I0X505-F1
#
_entry.id   AF-A0A2I0X505-F1
#
_cell.length_a   1.000
_cell.length_b   1.000
_cell.length_c   1.000
_cell.angle_alpha   90.00
_cell.angle_beta   90.00
_cell.angle_gamma   90.00
#
_symmetry.space_group_name_H-M   'P 1'
#
loop_
_entity.id
_entity.type
_entity.pdbx_description
1 polymer ?
#
loop_
_entity_poly.entity_id
_entity_poly.type
_entity_poly.pdbx_seq_one_letter_code
_entity_poly.pdbx_strand_id
1 'polypeptide(L)'
;MGCRSYAEFAIRPNMAASPDVVMDFLLTLSNMVRLRADAEFKLIQDYKRTVDNDLRADLEPWDEAYLTGRMKSSACDLDSSVIASYFPTFQCLEGLKLLVQSVFGVTFSSMPFSPGESWHPDVMKLLLHHPQEGDLGFLYLDLYSRDGKYPGCAHFAVRGGRRLSDSQYQLPIVALVCNFPSSRRSSISKLNHWDVETLFHEFGHALHSLFSRTVFDGSCN
;
A
#
# COMPACT_ATOMS: atom_id res chain seq x y z
N MET A 1 34.66 1.87 5.14
CA MET A 1 33.56 2.82 4.83
C MET A 1 33.67 4.17 5.57
N GLY A 2 34.63 4.40 6.47
CA GLY A 2 34.95 5.76 6.96
C GLY A 2 33.85 6.52 7.72
N CYS A 3 32.68 5.91 7.96
CA CYS A 3 31.59 6.48 8.77
C CYS A 3 31.80 6.17 10.25
N ARG A 4 31.24 7.02 11.12
CA ARG A 4 31.28 6.85 12.58
C ARG A 4 30.28 5.81 13.09
N SER A 5 29.21 5.56 12.34
CA SER A 5 28.18 4.57 12.67
C SER A 5 27.52 3.99 11.42
N TYR A 6 26.77 2.89 11.61
CA TYR A 6 25.94 2.35 10.54
C TYR A 6 24.85 3.32 10.10
N ALA A 7 24.25 4.08 11.02
CA ALA A 7 23.23 5.09 10.68
C ALA A 7 23.80 6.16 9.74
N GLU A 8 25.04 6.62 10.00
CA GLU A 8 25.71 7.59 9.14
C GLU A 8 26.08 7.00 7.78
N PHE A 9 26.31 5.69 7.69
CA PHE A 9 26.48 5.02 6.41
C PHE A 9 25.16 4.90 5.64
N ALA A 10 24.11 4.43 6.31
CA ALA A 10 22.83 4.07 5.70
C ALA A 10 22.02 5.29 5.23
N ILE A 11 22.16 6.45 5.89
CA ILE A 11 21.35 7.64 5.57
C ILE A 11 21.91 8.49 4.43
N ARG A 12 23.18 8.28 4.03
CA ARG A 12 23.85 9.05 2.97
C ARG A 12 23.09 9.14 1.65
N PRO A 13 22.50 8.05 1.11
CA PRO A 13 21.72 8.14 -0.13
C PRO A 13 20.31 8.71 0.08
N ASN A 14 19.84 8.82 1.34
CA ASN A 14 18.49 9.28 1.65
C ASN A 14 18.40 10.81 1.69
N MET A 15 17.19 11.33 1.48
CA MET A 15 16.92 12.77 1.57
C MET A 15 17.28 13.42 2.91
N ALA A 16 17.19 12.66 4.02
CA ALA A 16 17.50 13.17 5.35
C ALA A 16 19.00 13.46 5.54
N ALA A 17 19.88 12.87 4.73
CA ALA A 17 21.32 13.10 4.63
C ALA A 17 22.19 12.89 5.88
N SER A 18 21.66 12.96 7.11
CA SER A 18 22.41 12.71 8.34
C SER A 18 21.53 12.13 9.48
N PRO A 19 22.13 11.39 10.45
CA PRO A 19 21.40 10.89 11.61
C PRO A 19 20.88 12.02 12.51
N ASP A 20 21.59 13.15 12.59
CA ASP A 20 21.20 14.28 13.42
C ASP A 20 19.89 14.91 12.93
N VAL A 21 19.73 15.05 11.61
CA VAL A 21 18.48 15.52 10.99
C VAL A 21 17.32 14.56 11.26
N VAL A 22 17.57 13.24 11.21
CA VAL A 22 16.56 12.24 11.54
C VAL A 22 16.11 12.37 12.99
N MET A 23 17.06 12.49 13.93
CA MET A 23 16.74 12.62 15.35
C MET A 23 15.99 13.92 15.66
N ASP A 24 16.40 15.04 15.08
CA ASP A 24 15.71 16.32 15.23
C ASP A 24 14.27 16.26 14.72
N PHE A 25 14.06 15.65 13.55
CA PHE A 25 12.73 15.41 12.99
C PHE A 25 11.86 14.56 13.93
N LEU A 26 12.38 13.44 14.43
CA LEU A 26 11.64 12.54 15.32
C LEU A 26 11.28 13.20 16.65
N LEU A 27 12.21 13.93 17.26
CA LEU A 27 11.98 14.64 18.53
C LEU A 27 10.98 15.79 18.35
N THR A 28 11.10 16.56 17.27
CA THR A 28 10.17 17.64 16.95
C THR A 28 8.76 17.08 16.74
N LEU A 29 8.60 16.03 15.93
CA LEU A 29 7.32 15.37 15.72
C LEU A 29 6.74 14.84 17.04
N SER A 30 7.57 14.17 17.85
CA SER A 30 7.17 13.63 19.15
C SER A 30 6.65 14.72 20.09
N ASN A 31 7.33 15.86 20.16
CA ASN A 31 6.91 17.01 20.97
C ASN A 31 5.59 17.62 20.46
N MET A 32 5.42 17.74 19.14
CA MET A 32 4.20 18.28 18.54
C MET A 32 2.97 17.42 18.82
N VAL A 33 3.11 16.09 18.78
CA VAL A 33 1.97 15.17 18.97
C VAL A 33 1.74 14.78 20.43
N ARG A 34 2.70 15.04 21.33
CA ARG A 34 2.69 14.60 22.73
C ARG A 34 1.37 14.88 23.45
N LEU A 35 0.90 16.12 23.38
CA LEU A 35 -0.30 16.54 24.10
C LEU A 35 -1.55 15.77 23.64
N ARG A 36 -1.66 15.45 22.35
CA ARG A 36 -2.76 14.66 21.82
C ARG A 36 -2.59 13.18 22.16
N ALA A 37 -1.39 12.64 22.02
CA ALA A 37 -1.08 11.26 22.37
C ALA A 37 -1.38 10.97 23.85
N ASP A 38 -1.00 11.86 24.77
CA ASP A 38 -1.29 11.72 26.20
C ASP A 38 -2.79 11.79 26.51
N ALA A 39 -3.54 12.60 25.74
CA ALA A 39 -5.00 12.68 25.87
C ALA A 39 -5.68 11.39 25.36
N GLU A 40 -5.25 10.87 24.21
CA GLU A 40 -5.75 9.62 23.65
C GLU A 40 -5.43 8.42 24.55
N PHE A 41 -4.21 8.36 25.11
CA PHE A 41 -3.81 7.33 26.05
C PHE A 41 -4.71 7.31 27.29
N LYS A 42 -5.01 8.49 27.86
CA LYS A 42 -5.95 8.61 28.99
C LYS A 42 -7.36 8.15 28.62
N LEU A 43 -7.85 8.50 27.44
CA LEU A 43 -9.17 8.06 26.97
C LEU A 43 -9.26 6.53 26.89
N ILE A 44 -8.23 5.87 26.36
CA ILE A 44 -8.17 4.41 26.27
C ILE A 44 -8.07 3.79 27.67
N GLN A 45 -7.26 4.38 28.57
CA GLN A 45 -7.09 3.92 29.95
C GLN A 45 -8.40 4.03 30.73
N ASP A 46 -9.11 5.15 30.62
CA ASP A 46 -10.40 5.36 31.26
C ASP A 46 -11.45 4.39 30.71
N TYR A 47 -11.44 4.12 29.40
CA TYR A 47 -12.30 3.10 28.81
C TYR A 47 -12.00 1.71 29.38
N LYS A 48 -10.73 1.32 29.54
CA LYS A 48 -10.35 0.05 30.18
C LYS A 48 -10.94 -0.07 31.58
N ARG A 49 -10.78 0.98 32.40
CA ARG A 49 -11.30 1.02 33.78
C ARG A 49 -12.81 0.78 33.84
N THR A 50 -13.55 1.32 32.87
CA THR A 50 -15.00 1.09 32.76
C THR A 50 -15.34 -0.35 32.36
N VAL A 51 -14.58 -0.95 31.44
CA VAL A 51 -14.83 -2.31 30.94
C VAL A 51 -14.47 -3.36 31.99
N ASP A 52 -13.34 -3.19 32.67
CA ASP A 52 -12.85 -4.14 33.68
C ASP A 52 -13.49 -3.94 35.07
N ASN A 53 -14.26 -2.85 35.22
CA ASN A 53 -14.81 -2.40 36.49
C ASN A 53 -13.74 -2.26 37.60
N ASP A 54 -12.53 -1.83 37.20
CA ASP A 54 -11.39 -1.59 38.07
C ASP A 54 -10.79 -0.21 37.78
N LEU A 55 -10.96 0.73 38.70
CA LEU A 55 -10.42 2.09 38.60
C LEU A 55 -8.89 2.17 38.66
N ARG A 56 -8.22 1.07 39.05
CA ARG A 56 -6.76 0.98 39.12
C ARG A 56 -6.15 0.28 37.91
N ALA A 57 -6.97 -0.19 36.96
CA ALA A 57 -6.49 -0.78 35.74
C ALA A 57 -5.60 0.22 34.98
N ASP A 58 -4.42 -0.28 34.58
CA ASP A 58 -3.49 0.41 33.69
C ASP A 58 -3.47 -0.28 32.32
N LEU A 59 -2.98 0.42 31.29
CA LEU A 59 -2.90 -0.13 29.94
C LEU A 59 -1.66 -1.01 29.79
N GLU A 60 -1.91 -2.24 29.34
CA GLU A 60 -0.86 -3.15 28.91
C GLU A 60 -0.61 -3.00 27.40
N PRO A 61 0.58 -3.38 26.90
CA PRO A 61 0.93 -3.22 25.49
C PRO A 61 -0.02 -3.92 24.50
N TRP A 62 -0.77 -4.94 24.93
CA TRP A 62 -1.73 -5.67 24.10
C TRP A 62 -3.16 -5.08 24.15
N ASP A 63 -3.45 -4.13 25.04
CA ASP A 63 -4.80 -3.61 25.23
C ASP A 63 -5.18 -2.56 24.17
N GLU A 64 -4.21 -1.75 23.75
CA GLU A 64 -4.45 -0.55 22.94
C GLU A 64 -5.29 -0.85 21.69
N ALA A 65 -4.86 -1.83 20.88
CA ALA A 65 -5.52 -2.17 19.63
C ALA A 65 -6.96 -2.69 19.86
N TYR A 66 -7.15 -3.54 20.88
CA TYR A 66 -8.45 -4.12 21.21
C TYR A 66 -9.43 -3.06 21.71
N LEU A 67 -9.01 -2.24 22.68
CA LEU A 67 -9.85 -1.20 23.27
C LEU A 67 -10.17 -0.10 22.26
N THR A 68 -9.18 0.33 21.47
CA THR A 68 -9.40 1.32 20.39
C THR A 68 -10.41 0.81 19.37
N GLY A 69 -10.34 -0.47 18.98
CA GLY A 69 -11.31 -1.09 18.09
C GLY A 69 -12.74 -1.06 18.65
N ARG A 70 -12.91 -1.40 19.94
CA ARG A 70 -14.21 -1.35 20.63
C ARG A 70 -14.75 0.07 20.76
N MET A 71 -13.89 1.04 21.11
CA MET A 71 -14.26 2.45 21.20
C MET A 71 -14.76 2.97 19.86
N LYS A 72 -14.04 2.70 18.75
CA LYS A 72 -14.45 3.10 17.39
C LYS A 72 -15.78 2.48 16.99
N SER A 73 -15.97 1.18 17.25
CA SER A 73 -17.22 0.49 16.95
C SER A 73 -18.40 1.09 17.74
N SER A 74 -18.19 1.42 19.02
CA SER A 74 -19.21 2.00 19.89
C SER A 74 -19.53 3.47 19.55
N ALA A 75 -18.54 4.25 19.14
CA ALA A 75 -18.69 5.68 18.86
C ALA A 75 -19.31 5.96 17.49
N CYS A 76 -19.07 5.10 16.49
CA CYS A 76 -19.48 5.37 15.12
C CYS A 76 -20.70 4.57 14.65
N ASP A 77 -21.20 3.59 15.42
CA ASP A 77 -22.23 2.63 14.98
C ASP A 77 -21.91 2.01 13.61
N LEU A 78 -20.60 1.87 13.32
CA LEU A 78 -20.08 1.39 12.05
C LEU A 78 -19.69 -0.07 12.20
N ASP A 79 -20.43 -0.93 11.51
CA ASP A 79 -20.05 -2.32 11.32
C ASP A 79 -19.12 -2.44 10.10
N SER A 80 -17.85 -2.74 10.37
CA SER A 80 -16.83 -2.96 9.32
C SER A 80 -17.24 -4.00 8.28
N SER A 81 -18.04 -5.00 8.66
CA SER A 81 -18.53 -6.04 7.76
C SER A 81 -19.59 -5.51 6.79
N VAL A 82 -20.44 -4.58 7.26
CA VAL A 82 -21.42 -3.87 6.42
C VAL A 82 -20.69 -2.97 5.44
N ILE A 83 -19.70 -2.20 5.89
CA ILE A 83 -18.89 -1.34 5.02
C ILE A 83 -18.19 -2.16 3.93
N ALA A 84 -17.58 -3.28 4.28
CA ALA A 84 -16.89 -4.14 3.32
C ALA A 84 -17.80 -4.66 2.20
N SER A 85 -19.11 -4.76 2.44
CA SER A 85 -20.08 -5.14 1.40
C SER A 85 -20.20 -4.16 0.24
N TYR A 86 -19.82 -2.89 0.46
CA TYR A 86 -19.77 -1.84 -0.57
C TYR A 86 -18.46 -1.79 -1.33
N PHE A 87 -17.45 -2.57 -0.93
CA PHE A 87 -16.14 -2.63 -1.57
C PHE A 87 -15.81 -4.01 -2.15
N PRO A 88 -16.62 -4.52 -3.09
CA PRO A 88 -16.20 -5.68 -3.86
C PRO A 88 -14.96 -5.36 -4.71
N THR A 89 -13.98 -6.27 -4.68
CA THR A 89 -12.61 -6.03 -5.19
C THR A 89 -12.59 -5.53 -6.63
N PHE A 90 -13.42 -6.12 -7.50
CA PHE A 90 -13.49 -5.73 -8.91
C PHE A 90 -13.98 -4.27 -9.07
N GLN A 91 -14.99 -3.86 -8.32
CA GLN A 91 -15.51 -2.49 -8.34
C GLN A 91 -14.48 -1.49 -7.79
N CYS A 92 -13.70 -1.87 -6.77
CA CYS A 92 -12.59 -1.06 -6.30
C CYS A 92 -11.52 -0.85 -7.38
N LEU A 93 -11.18 -1.90 -8.15
CA LEU A 93 -10.27 -1.79 -9.28
C LEU A 93 -10.83 -0.91 -10.41
N GLU A 94 -12.10 -1.07 -10.77
CA GLU A 94 -12.73 -0.23 -11.79
C GLU A 94 -12.79 1.25 -11.35
N GLY A 95 -13.14 1.53 -10.10
CA GLY A 95 -13.10 2.87 -9.53
C GLY A 95 -11.68 3.46 -9.58
N LEU A 96 -10.67 2.65 -9.26
CA LEU A 96 -9.27 3.07 -9.35
C LEU A 96 -8.86 3.40 -10.79
N LYS A 97 -9.26 2.60 -11.78
CA LYS A 97 -8.99 2.89 -13.20
C LYS A 97 -9.62 4.22 -13.63
N LEU A 98 -10.86 4.50 -13.20
CA LEU A 98 -11.53 5.77 -13.48
C LEU A 98 -10.81 6.96 -12.84
N LEU A 99 -10.32 6.81 -11.61
CA LEU A 99 -9.54 7.86 -10.94
C LEU A 99 -8.23 8.12 -11.68
N VAL A 100 -7.51 7.08 -12.08
CA VAL A 100 -6.27 7.21 -12.84
C VAL A 100 -6.51 7.91 -14.18
N GLN A 101 -7.58 7.55 -14.88
CA GLN A 101 -7.98 8.23 -16.11
C GLN A 101 -8.33 9.70 -15.86
N SER A 102 -9.05 10.01 -14.78
CA SER A 102 -9.43 11.39 -14.46
C SER A 102 -8.25 12.26 -14.04
N VAL A 103 -7.28 11.70 -13.32
CA VAL A 103 -6.15 12.46 -12.76
C VAL A 103 -4.99 12.56 -13.74
N PHE A 104 -4.69 11.48 -14.47
CA PHE A 104 -3.50 11.38 -15.32
C PHE A 104 -3.81 11.26 -16.82
N GLY A 105 -5.08 11.13 -17.21
CA GLY A 105 -5.46 11.01 -18.63
C GLY A 105 -5.09 9.68 -19.29
N VAL A 106 -4.70 8.66 -18.52
CA VAL A 106 -4.29 7.34 -19.00
C VAL A 106 -5.34 6.28 -18.71
N THR A 107 -5.41 5.25 -19.54
CA THR A 107 -6.38 4.18 -19.41
C THR A 107 -5.72 2.83 -19.19
N PHE A 108 -6.35 2.00 -18.36
CA PHE A 108 -5.97 0.60 -18.21
C PHE A 108 -6.91 -0.28 -19.02
N SER A 109 -6.35 -1.16 -19.85
CA SER A 109 -7.08 -2.19 -20.58
C SER A 109 -6.63 -3.59 -20.14
N SER A 110 -7.58 -4.50 -19.97
CA SER A 110 -7.27 -5.91 -19.68
C SER A 110 -6.66 -6.58 -20.90
N MET A 111 -5.56 -7.29 -20.70
CA MET A 111 -4.82 -7.98 -21.76
C MET A 111 -4.80 -9.49 -21.52
N PRO A 112 -4.90 -10.31 -22.58
CA PRO A 112 -4.68 -11.74 -22.46
C PRO A 112 -3.20 -12.04 -22.17
N PHE A 113 -2.96 -13.19 -21.53
CA PHE A 113 -1.62 -13.73 -21.32
C PHE A 113 -1.15 -14.53 -22.53
N SER A 114 0.16 -14.47 -22.80
CA SER A 114 0.82 -15.40 -23.70
C SER A 114 0.98 -16.77 -23.02
N PRO A 115 1.15 -17.88 -23.78
CA PRO A 115 1.40 -19.19 -23.20
C PRO A 115 2.61 -19.18 -22.25
N GLY A 116 2.41 -19.59 -21.00
CA GLY A 116 3.44 -19.64 -19.96
C GLY A 116 3.79 -18.30 -19.29
N GLU A 117 3.08 -17.22 -19.59
CA GLU A 117 3.38 -15.89 -19.05
C GLU A 117 2.90 -15.69 -17.60
N SER A 118 1.78 -16.30 -17.23
CA SER A 118 1.21 -16.19 -15.88
C SER A 118 1.70 -17.29 -14.94
N TRP A 119 1.98 -16.93 -13.68
CA TRP A 119 2.31 -17.86 -12.61
C TRP A 119 1.09 -18.42 -11.87
N HIS A 120 -0.10 -17.84 -12.05
CA HIS A 120 -1.32 -18.32 -11.39
C HIS A 120 -2.60 -17.89 -12.17
N PRO A 121 -3.66 -18.72 -12.23
CA PRO A 121 -4.87 -18.42 -13.01
C PRO A 121 -5.61 -17.15 -12.57
N ASP A 122 -5.52 -16.79 -11.29
CA ASP A 122 -6.18 -15.58 -10.75
C ASP A 122 -5.43 -14.27 -11.03
N VAL A 123 -4.24 -14.34 -11.65
CA VAL A 123 -3.48 -13.13 -11.99
C VAL A 123 -4.13 -12.44 -13.18
N MET A 124 -4.28 -11.13 -13.10
CA MET A 124 -4.77 -10.30 -14.20
C MET A 124 -3.63 -9.49 -14.79
N LYS A 125 -3.64 -9.28 -16.11
CA LYS A 125 -2.70 -8.41 -16.81
C LYS A 125 -3.42 -7.19 -17.35
N LEU A 126 -2.90 -6.02 -17.04
CA LEU A 126 -3.38 -4.74 -17.53
C LEU A 126 -2.28 -4.04 -18.35
N LEU A 127 -2.68 -3.38 -19.41
CA LEU A 127 -1.85 -2.45 -20.18
C LEU A 127 -2.24 -1.02 -19.80
N LEU A 128 -1.26 -0.20 -19.45
CA LEU A 128 -1.44 1.24 -19.26
C LEU A 128 -1.17 1.97 -20.58
N HIS A 129 -2.12 2.76 -21.04
CA HIS A 129 -2.04 3.46 -22.32
C HIS A 129 -2.32 4.97 -22.16
N HIS A 130 -1.49 5.80 -22.78
CA HIS A 130 -1.70 7.23 -22.91
C HIS A 130 -2.10 7.57 -24.35
N PRO A 131 -3.17 8.34 -24.60
CA PRO A 131 -3.68 8.58 -25.95
C PRO A 131 -2.65 9.20 -26.92
N GLN A 132 -1.72 10.01 -26.41
CA GLN A 132 -0.69 10.68 -27.20
C GLN A 132 0.68 9.99 -27.17
N GLU A 133 1.08 9.38 -26.05
CA GLU A 133 2.42 8.79 -25.88
C GLU A 133 2.44 7.29 -26.20
N GLY A 134 1.26 6.67 -26.33
CA GLY A 134 1.10 5.25 -26.55
C GLY A 134 1.18 4.44 -25.24
N ASP A 135 1.64 3.21 -25.37
CA ASP A 135 1.69 2.25 -24.28
C ASP A 135 2.76 2.65 -23.26
N LEU A 136 2.39 2.71 -21.99
CA LEU A 136 3.27 3.15 -20.92
C LEU A 136 3.89 2.00 -20.12
N GLY A 137 3.26 0.83 -20.10
CA GLY A 137 3.78 -0.35 -19.40
C GLY A 137 2.70 -1.37 -19.06
N PHE A 138 3.13 -2.48 -18.46
CA PHE A 138 2.24 -3.58 -18.08
C PHE A 138 2.19 -3.77 -16.56
N LEU A 139 0.99 -4.02 -16.05
CA LEU A 139 0.74 -4.28 -14.64
C LEU A 139 0.11 -5.66 -14.48
N TYR A 140 0.73 -6.50 -13.67
CA TYR A 140 0.20 -7.79 -13.25
C TYR A 140 -0.41 -7.62 -11.87
N LEU A 141 -1.65 -8.07 -11.68
CA LEU A 141 -2.37 -7.99 -10.42
C LEU A 141 -2.57 -9.40 -9.87
N ASP A 142 -1.96 -9.68 -8.72
CA ASP A 142 -2.10 -10.93 -7.99
C ASP A 142 -2.69 -10.63 -6.60
N LEU A 143 -4.02 -10.58 -6.51
CA LEU A 143 -4.70 -9.90 -5.40
C LEU A 143 -5.13 -10.80 -4.25
N TYR A 144 -5.30 -12.09 -4.49
CA TYR A 144 -5.94 -13.00 -3.53
C TYR A 144 -4.95 -13.81 -2.73
N SER A 145 -5.26 -14.06 -1.46
CA SER A 145 -4.46 -14.92 -0.59
C SER A 145 -4.50 -16.39 -1.04
N ARG A 146 -3.34 -17.06 -0.98
CA ARG A 146 -3.19 -18.50 -1.21
C ARG A 146 -1.95 -19.04 -0.49
N ASP A 147 -1.94 -20.34 -0.23
CA ASP A 147 -0.81 -21.00 0.43
C ASP A 147 0.49 -20.85 -0.38
N GLY A 148 1.59 -20.54 0.31
CA GLY A 148 2.91 -20.37 -0.30
C GLY A 148 3.13 -19.05 -1.06
N LYS A 149 2.14 -18.15 -1.11
CA LYS A 149 2.31 -16.78 -1.66
C LYS A 149 2.97 -15.85 -0.63
N TYR A 150 3.69 -14.84 -1.10
CA TYR A 150 4.15 -13.71 -0.26
C TYR A 150 2.97 -13.17 0.56
N PRO A 151 3.07 -13.04 1.89
CA PRO A 151 1.92 -12.76 2.76
C PRO A 151 1.50 -11.29 2.85
N GLY A 152 2.35 -10.35 2.39
CA GLY A 152 2.08 -8.91 2.46
C GLY A 152 1.39 -8.35 1.22
N CYS A 153 1.18 -7.03 1.22
CA CYS A 153 0.93 -6.29 0.00
C CYS A 153 2.23 -5.61 -0.43
N ALA A 154 2.58 -5.71 -1.72
CA ALA A 154 3.80 -5.14 -2.24
C ALA A 154 3.72 -4.96 -3.77
N HIS A 155 4.39 -3.93 -4.26
CA HIS A 155 4.76 -3.81 -5.66
C HIS A 155 6.14 -4.43 -5.93
N PHE A 156 6.29 -5.07 -7.09
CA PHE A 156 7.54 -5.64 -7.57
C PHE A 156 7.82 -5.16 -9.00
N ALA A 157 8.97 -4.52 -9.21
CA ALA A 157 9.45 -4.23 -10.55
C ALA A 157 10.00 -5.52 -11.20
N VAL A 158 9.26 -6.08 -12.16
CA VAL A 158 9.69 -7.26 -12.94
C VAL A 158 10.65 -6.84 -14.04
N ARG A 159 10.40 -5.69 -14.66
CA ARG A 159 11.25 -5.08 -15.69
C ARG A 159 11.22 -3.57 -15.55
N GLY A 160 12.39 -2.94 -15.41
CA GLY A 160 12.53 -1.48 -15.40
C GLY A 160 12.23 -0.87 -16.76
N GLY A 161 11.67 0.34 -16.75
CA GLY A 161 11.58 1.18 -17.94
C GLY A 161 12.96 1.75 -18.24
N ARG A 162 13.43 1.63 -19.48
CA ARG A 162 14.74 2.21 -19.87
C ARG A 162 14.84 2.46 -21.36
N ARG A 163 15.73 3.38 -21.75
CA ARG A 163 16.08 3.58 -23.15
C ARG A 163 17.05 2.51 -23.62
N LEU A 164 16.72 1.80 -24.69
CA LEU A 164 17.61 0.80 -25.32
C LEU A 164 18.45 1.42 -26.43
N SER A 165 17.89 2.39 -27.16
CA SER A 165 18.53 3.20 -28.19
C SER A 165 17.79 4.52 -28.34
N ASP A 166 18.29 5.45 -29.16
CA ASP A 166 17.61 6.73 -29.39
C ASP A 166 16.18 6.60 -29.96
N SER A 167 15.84 5.44 -30.56
CA SER A 167 14.54 5.16 -31.15
C SER A 167 13.72 4.09 -30.42
N GLN A 168 14.28 3.44 -29.40
CA GLN A 168 13.61 2.33 -28.71
C GLN A 168 13.63 2.50 -27.18
N TYR A 169 12.42 2.47 -26.61
CA TYR A 169 12.21 2.46 -25.17
C TYR A 169 11.64 1.12 -24.72
N GLN A 170 12.24 0.52 -23.69
CA GLN A 170 11.73 -0.68 -23.04
C GLN A 170 10.65 -0.28 -22.05
N LEU A 171 9.43 -0.80 -22.23
CA LEU A 171 8.34 -0.52 -21.31
C LEU A 171 8.52 -1.25 -19.97
N PRO A 172 8.23 -0.59 -18.83
CA PRO A 172 8.24 -1.22 -17.53
C PRO A 172 7.18 -2.32 -17.42
N ILE A 173 7.50 -3.32 -16.60
CA ILE A 173 6.58 -4.37 -16.17
C ILE A 173 6.60 -4.43 -14.66
N VAL A 174 5.42 -4.31 -14.05
CA VAL A 174 5.26 -4.31 -12.59
C VAL A 174 4.28 -5.40 -12.19
N ALA A 175 4.51 -6.05 -11.07
CA ALA A 175 3.56 -6.94 -10.42
C ALA A 175 3.12 -6.34 -9.08
N LEU A 176 1.82 -6.16 -8.89
CA LEU A 176 1.22 -5.76 -7.62
C LEU A 176 0.63 -7.02 -6.98
N VAL A 177 1.15 -7.36 -5.82
CA VAL A 177 0.81 -8.57 -5.09
C VAL A 177 0.13 -8.16 -3.78
N CYS A 178 -1.09 -8.61 -3.57
CA CYS A 178 -1.86 -8.42 -2.32
C CYS A 178 -2.36 -9.76 -1.78
N ASN A 179 -2.89 -9.76 -0.55
CA ASN A 179 -3.44 -10.96 0.09
C ASN A 179 -4.87 -10.75 0.57
N PHE A 180 -5.72 -10.21 -0.29
CA PHE A 180 -7.13 -10.04 0.03
C PHE A 180 -7.81 -11.39 0.20
N PRO A 181 -8.78 -11.49 1.11
CA PRO A 181 -9.44 -12.74 1.41
C PRO A 181 -10.05 -13.33 0.14
N SER A 182 -9.66 -14.56 -0.19
CA SER A 182 -10.28 -15.30 -1.29
C SER A 182 -11.59 -15.92 -0.83
N SER A 183 -12.68 -15.66 -1.56
CA SER A 183 -13.94 -16.35 -1.33
C SER A 183 -13.86 -17.75 -1.95
N ARG A 184 -13.75 -18.79 -1.11
CA ARG A 184 -13.71 -20.20 -1.56
C ARG A 184 -14.98 -20.66 -2.30
N ARG A 185 -16.05 -19.84 -2.36
CA ARG A 185 -17.39 -20.24 -2.85
C ARG A 185 -18.15 -19.19 -3.66
N SER A 186 -17.64 -17.97 -3.84
CA SER A 186 -18.28 -16.93 -4.67
C SER A 186 -17.24 -16.02 -5.32
N SER A 187 -17.51 -15.58 -6.54
CA SER A 187 -16.60 -14.85 -7.44
C SER A 187 -16.22 -13.42 -6.99
N ILE A 188 -16.48 -13.01 -5.74
CA ILE A 188 -16.34 -11.61 -5.33
C ILE A 188 -15.77 -11.53 -3.90
N SER A 189 -14.47 -11.24 -3.80
CA SER A 189 -13.84 -10.83 -2.54
C SER A 189 -14.28 -9.41 -2.16
N LYS A 190 -14.59 -9.22 -0.88
CA LYS A 190 -15.00 -7.94 -0.29
C LYS A 190 -13.83 -7.39 0.50
N LEU A 191 -13.45 -6.16 0.21
CA LEU A 191 -12.35 -5.46 0.87
C LEU A 191 -12.92 -4.68 2.05
N ASN A 192 -12.24 -4.71 3.19
CA ASN A 192 -12.52 -3.71 4.22
C ASN A 192 -11.86 -2.37 3.82
N HIS A 193 -12.14 -1.30 4.56
CA HIS A 193 -11.55 0.02 4.25
C HIS A 193 -10.01 0.00 4.23
N TRP A 194 -9.39 -0.73 5.15
CA TRP A 194 -7.93 -0.87 5.23
C TRP A 194 -7.35 -1.59 4.00
N ASP A 195 -8.02 -2.62 3.50
CA ASP A 195 -7.64 -3.32 2.27
C ASP A 195 -7.71 -2.39 1.05
N VAL A 196 -8.73 -1.53 0.98
CA VAL A 196 -8.86 -0.52 -0.09
C VAL A 196 -7.73 0.51 0.00
N GLU A 197 -7.44 1.04 1.19
CA GLU A 197 -6.33 1.97 1.39
C GLU A 197 -4.98 1.35 0.98
N THR A 198 -4.76 0.09 1.38
CA THR A 198 -3.57 -0.68 1.01
C THR A 198 -3.48 -0.90 -0.49
N LEU A 199 -4.59 -1.24 -1.16
CA LEU A 199 -4.63 -1.37 -2.62
C LEU A 199 -4.21 -0.06 -3.30
N PHE A 200 -4.75 1.07 -2.85
CA PHE A 200 -4.42 2.39 -3.40
C PHE A 200 -2.95 2.75 -3.16
N HIS A 201 -2.41 2.46 -1.97
CA HIS A 201 -1.00 2.68 -1.66
C HIS A 201 -0.07 1.92 -2.61
N GLU A 202 -0.25 0.61 -2.74
CA GLU A 202 0.57 -0.23 -3.61
C GLU A 202 0.39 0.14 -5.10
N PHE A 203 -0.83 0.53 -5.48
CA PHE A 203 -1.09 0.99 -6.83
C PHE A 203 -0.36 2.30 -7.14
N GLY A 204 -0.20 3.18 -6.15
CA GLY A 204 0.62 4.39 -6.26
C GLY A 204 2.07 4.07 -6.61
N HIS A 205 2.68 3.09 -5.94
CA HIS A 205 4.03 2.61 -6.28
C HIS A 205 4.10 2.01 -7.69
N ALA A 206 3.08 1.24 -8.07
CA ALA A 206 3.00 0.69 -9.41
C ALA A 206 2.91 1.79 -10.48
N LEU A 207 2.09 2.82 -10.28
CA LEU A 207 2.00 3.98 -11.17
C LEU A 207 3.31 4.74 -11.26
N HIS A 208 3.99 4.99 -10.12
CA HIS A 208 5.29 5.63 -10.11
C HIS A 208 6.29 4.87 -11.00
N SER A 209 6.32 3.54 -10.89
CA SER A 209 7.16 2.69 -11.74
C SER A 209 6.76 2.72 -13.22
N LEU A 210 5.45 2.73 -13.53
CA LEU A 210 4.95 2.73 -14.92
C LEU A 210 5.15 4.07 -15.62
N PHE A 211 5.01 5.18 -14.88
CA PHE A 211 5.25 6.53 -15.39
C PHE A 211 6.73 6.89 -15.46
N SER A 212 7.61 6.13 -14.79
CA SER A 212 9.03 6.39 -14.82
C SER A 212 9.59 6.29 -16.26
N ARG A 213 10.32 7.33 -16.65
CA ARG A 213 11.01 7.48 -17.95
C ARG A 213 12.47 7.79 -17.70
N THR A 214 13.28 6.74 -17.53
CA THR A 214 14.71 6.88 -17.25
C THR A 214 15.55 6.42 -18.44
N VAL A 215 16.71 7.07 -18.61
CA VAL A 215 17.69 6.67 -19.63
C VAL A 215 18.40 5.39 -19.22
N PHE A 216 18.67 5.25 -17.92
CA PHE A 216 19.37 4.11 -17.32
C PHE A 216 18.44 3.27 -16.45
N ASP A 217 18.77 1.99 -16.35
CA ASP A 217 18.13 1.05 -15.44
C ASP A 217 18.67 1.28 -14.02
N GLY A 218 18.25 2.38 -13.42
CA GLY A 218 18.53 2.72 -12.04
C GLY A 218 17.20 2.78 -11.33
N SER A 219 16.81 1.70 -10.64
CA SER A 219 15.70 1.75 -9.70
C SER A 219 15.99 2.88 -8.70
N CYS A 220 15.14 3.90 -8.66
CA CYS A 220 15.08 4.82 -7.54
C CYS A 220 14.56 4.04 -6.34
N ASN A 221 15.46 3.37 -5.62
CA ASN A 221 15.24 2.83 -4.28
C ASN A 221 16.04 3.66 -3.29
#